data_AF-A0A3S4M575-F1
#
_entry.id   AF-A0A3S4M575-F1
#
_cell.length_a   1.000
_cell.length_b   1.000
_cell.length_c   1.000
_cell.angle_alpha   90.00
_cell.angle_beta   90.00
_cell.angle_gamma   90.00
#
_symmetry.space_group_name_H-M   'P 1'
#
loop_
_entity.id
_entity.type
_entity.pdbx_description
1 polymer ?
#
loop_
_entity_poly.entity_id
_entity_poly.type
_entity_poly.pdbx_seq_one_letter_code
_entity_poly.pdbx_strand_id
1 'polypeptide(L)'
;MKKILFLLTFTCKILCGQDFSDYRIQYDNYEENDVRAFTFINQYIKKAKEEKNYTELAQAYKDATSFSPDKKLQYADSMIWAASRTRSKDLIGSSYLTKGTIYYFNLKKISKKQS
;
A
#
# COMPACT_ATOMS: atom_id res chain seq x y z
N MET A 1 -2.53 -41.18 -23.65
CA MET A 1 -3.40 -40.52 -22.65
C MET A 1 -2.60 -40.00 -21.45
N LYS A 2 -1.56 -39.17 -21.68
CA LYS A 2 -0.77 -38.51 -20.61
C LYS A 2 -0.71 -36.98 -20.75
N LYS A 3 -1.14 -36.43 -21.90
CA LYS A 3 -1.13 -34.99 -22.19
C LYS A 3 -2.33 -34.24 -21.57
N ILE A 4 -3.46 -34.93 -21.37
CA ILE A 4 -4.67 -34.36 -20.75
C ILE A 4 -4.48 -34.11 -19.25
N LEU A 5 -3.64 -34.92 -18.57
CA LEU A 5 -3.36 -34.75 -17.15
C LEU A 5 -2.50 -33.51 -16.85
N PHE A 6 -1.69 -33.05 -17.80
CA PHE A 6 -0.84 -31.86 -17.65
C PHE A 6 -1.62 -30.54 -17.78
N LEU A 7 -2.78 -30.57 -18.45
CA LEU A 7 -3.64 -29.39 -18.61
C LEU A 7 -4.43 -29.07 -17.33
N LEU A 8 -4.75 -30.09 -16.53
CA LEU A 8 -5.46 -29.97 -15.26
C LEU A 8 -4.60 -29.43 -14.10
N THR A 9 -3.27 -29.53 -14.19
CA THR A 9 -2.36 -28.98 -13.18
C THR A 9 -2.10 -27.48 -13.34
N PHE A 10 -2.44 -26.87 -14.49
CA PHE A 10 -2.26 -25.44 -14.74
C PHE A 10 -3.45 -24.60 -14.26
N THR A 11 -4.66 -25.17 -14.24
CA THR A 11 -5.89 -24.45 -13.86
C THR A 11 -6.07 -24.27 -12.35
N CYS A 12 -5.37 -25.05 -11.51
CA CYS A 12 -5.47 -24.96 -10.05
C CYS A 12 -4.79 -23.70 -9.46
N LYS A 13 -3.99 -22.97 -10.24
CA LYS A 13 -3.39 -21.69 -9.80
C LYS A 13 -4.38 -20.52 -9.80
N ILE A 14 -5.55 -20.67 -10.43
CA ILE A 14 -6.48 -19.55 -10.69
C ILE A 14 -7.47 -19.34 -9.52
N LEU A 15 -7.55 -20.27 -8.56
CA LEU A 15 -8.58 -20.28 -7.52
C LEU A 15 -8.04 -19.96 -6.12
N CYS A 16 -7.32 -18.85 -5.96
CA CYS A 16 -7.14 -18.23 -4.64
C CYS A 16 -6.70 -16.76 -4.76
N GLY A 17 -7.48 -15.94 -5.47
CA GLY A 17 -7.34 -14.49 -5.38
C GLY A 17 -8.10 -14.02 -4.14
N GLN A 18 -7.44 -13.91 -2.98
CA GLN A 18 -7.99 -13.04 -1.94
C GLN A 18 -8.01 -11.62 -2.50
N ASP A 19 -9.16 -10.96 -2.45
CA ASP A 19 -9.25 -9.57 -2.86
C ASP A 19 -8.34 -8.76 -1.93
N PHE A 20 -7.53 -7.86 -2.48
CA PHE A 20 -6.66 -7.03 -1.67
C PHE A 20 -7.44 -6.15 -0.69
N SER A 21 -8.73 -5.91 -0.96
CA SER A 21 -9.66 -5.29 -0.02
C SER A 21 -9.73 -6.02 1.33
N ASP A 22 -9.58 -7.35 1.37
CA ASP A 22 -9.63 -8.16 2.59
C ASP A 22 -8.47 -7.86 3.55
N TYR A 23 -7.33 -7.39 3.04
CA TYR A 23 -6.20 -6.99 3.89
C TYR A 23 -6.54 -5.75 4.72
N ARG A 24 -7.30 -4.81 4.16
CA ARG A 24 -7.66 -3.55 4.84
C ARG A 24 -8.62 -3.76 6.00
N ILE A 25 -9.49 -4.77 5.93
CA ILE A 25 -10.40 -5.15 7.03
C ILE A 25 -9.62 -5.49 8.31
N GLN A 26 -8.39 -5.99 8.18
CA GLN A 26 -7.60 -6.39 9.35
C GLN A 26 -7.07 -5.21 10.16
N TYR A 27 -7.06 -4.00 9.58
CA TYR A 27 -6.53 -2.81 10.22
C TYR A 27 -7.41 -1.56 10.11
N ASP A 28 -8.65 -1.69 9.65
CA ASP A 28 -9.60 -0.57 9.51
C ASP A 28 -10.03 0.04 10.86
N ASN A 29 -10.04 -0.76 11.92
CA ASN A 29 -10.43 -0.37 13.26
C ASN A 29 -9.29 0.25 14.09
N TYR A 30 -8.08 0.34 13.52
CA TYR A 30 -6.94 0.95 14.20
C TYR A 30 -6.98 2.47 14.03
N GLU A 31 -6.58 3.19 15.07
CA GLU A 31 -6.48 4.65 15.00
C GLU A 31 -5.27 5.10 14.18
N GLU A 32 -5.31 6.34 13.69
CA GLU A 32 -4.16 6.93 13.01
C GLU A 32 -2.92 6.90 13.92
N ASN A 33 -1.76 6.55 13.35
CA ASN A 33 -0.49 6.35 14.06
C ASN A 33 -0.42 5.12 15.00
N ASP A 34 -1.45 4.28 15.04
CA ASP A 34 -1.35 3.00 15.76
C ASP A 34 -0.45 2.02 15.00
N VAL A 35 0.75 1.84 15.53
CA VAL A 35 1.77 1.00 14.90
C VAL A 35 1.42 -0.48 14.85
N ARG A 36 0.41 -0.95 15.62
CA ARG A 36 -0.03 -2.35 15.60
C ARG A 36 -0.59 -2.75 14.23
N ALA A 37 -1.17 -1.79 13.50
CA ALA A 37 -1.65 -1.97 12.12
C ALA A 37 -0.53 -2.46 11.17
N PHE A 38 0.75 -2.15 11.45
CA PHE A 38 1.87 -2.61 10.62
C PHE A 38 2.03 -4.11 10.54
N THR A 39 1.51 -4.87 11.50
CA THR A 39 1.48 -6.33 11.42
C THR A 39 0.77 -6.79 10.14
N PHE A 40 -0.32 -6.12 9.77
CA PHE A 40 -1.15 -6.44 8.61
C PHE A 40 -0.70 -5.68 7.36
N ILE A 41 -0.35 -4.40 7.50
CA ILE A 41 0.15 -3.57 6.37
C ILE A 41 1.44 -4.16 5.79
N ASN A 42 2.35 -4.69 6.62
CA ASN A 42 3.57 -5.31 6.12
C ASN A 42 3.28 -6.60 5.31
N GLN A 43 2.26 -7.37 5.70
CA GLN A 43 1.82 -8.54 4.93
C GLN A 43 1.22 -8.12 3.59
N TYR A 44 0.40 -7.06 3.58
CA TYR A 44 -0.17 -6.49 2.36
C TYR A 44 0.92 -5.97 1.42
N ILE A 45 1.89 -5.19 1.92
CA ILE A 45 3.05 -4.71 1.14
C ILE A 45 3.84 -5.89 0.57
N LYS A 46 4.10 -6.92 1.39
CA LYS A 46 4.84 -8.12 0.96
C LYS A 46 4.13 -8.81 -0.20
N LYS A 47 2.82 -9.06 -0.07
CA LYS A 47 2.04 -9.72 -1.11
C LYS A 47 1.97 -8.89 -2.40
N ALA A 48 1.70 -7.58 -2.29
CA ALA A 48 1.65 -6.70 -3.44
C ALA A 48 3.00 -6.65 -4.19
N LYS A 49 4.13 -6.73 -3.48
CA LYS A 49 5.47 -6.87 -4.09
C LYS A 49 5.66 -8.22 -4.79
N GLU A 50 5.29 -9.32 -4.14
CA GLU A 50 5.41 -10.68 -4.69
C GLU A 50 4.61 -10.83 -6.00
N GLU A 51 3.41 -10.25 -6.05
CA GLU A 51 2.54 -10.27 -7.24
C GLU A 51 2.87 -9.18 -8.26
N LYS A 52 3.84 -8.29 -7.96
CA LYS A 52 4.15 -7.09 -8.77
C LYS A 52 2.90 -6.23 -9.05
N ASN A 53 1.95 -6.22 -8.13
CA ASN A 53 0.75 -5.39 -8.23
C ASN A 53 1.05 -4.00 -7.68
N TYR A 54 1.52 -3.12 -8.57
CA TYR A 54 1.99 -1.79 -8.19
C TYR A 54 0.87 -0.83 -7.77
N THR A 55 -0.37 -1.06 -8.22
CA THR A 55 -1.55 -0.30 -7.77
C THR A 55 -1.82 -0.58 -6.30
N GLU A 56 -1.87 -1.85 -5.94
CA GLU A 56 -2.07 -2.30 -4.56
C GLU A 56 -0.86 -1.96 -3.67
N LEU A 57 0.35 -2.02 -4.22
CA LEU A 57 1.54 -1.60 -3.50
C LEU A 57 1.53 -0.10 -3.19
N ALA A 58 1.07 0.74 -4.12
CA ALA A 58 0.90 2.17 -3.86
C ALA A 58 -0.14 2.41 -2.77
N GLN A 59 -1.25 1.67 -2.80
CA GLN A 59 -2.29 1.73 -1.77
C GLN A 59 -1.79 1.28 -0.40
N ALA A 60 -1.06 0.18 -0.30
CA ALA A 60 -0.49 -0.30 0.96
C ALA A 60 0.51 0.72 1.55
N TYR A 61 1.32 1.37 0.71
CA TYR A 61 2.20 2.45 1.17
C TYR A 61 1.42 3.71 1.57
N LYS A 62 0.31 4.03 0.91
CA LYS A 62 -0.60 5.09 1.35
C LYS A 62 -1.11 4.81 2.76
N ASP A 63 -1.58 3.59 3.03
CA ASP A 63 -2.06 3.19 4.36
C ASP A 63 -0.93 3.31 5.39
N ALA A 64 0.29 2.90 5.05
CA ALA A 64 1.46 3.08 5.90
C ALA A 64 1.74 4.55 6.26
N THR A 65 1.38 5.53 5.42
CA THR A 65 1.46 6.95 5.79
C THR A 65 0.50 7.34 6.92
N SER A 66 -0.66 6.70 7.01
CA SER A 66 -1.64 6.95 8.08
C SER A 66 -1.16 6.37 9.40
N PHE A 67 -0.63 5.16 9.39
CA PHE A 67 -0.26 4.45 10.62
C PHE A 67 1.17 4.69 11.10
N SER A 68 2.04 5.29 10.28
CA SER A 68 3.40 5.63 10.70
C SER A 68 3.47 6.97 11.44
N PRO A 69 3.97 7.02 12.68
CA PRO A 69 4.08 8.28 13.43
C PRO A 69 5.20 9.20 12.89
N ASP A 70 6.29 8.63 12.39
CA ASP A 70 7.55 9.32 12.07
C ASP A 70 8.02 9.15 10.62
N LYS A 71 7.52 8.15 9.90
CA LYS A 71 7.98 7.82 8.53
C LYS A 71 6.95 8.12 7.44
N LYS A 72 5.94 8.97 7.74
CA LYS A 72 4.89 9.34 6.77
C LYS A 72 5.43 9.78 5.41
N LEU A 73 6.47 10.63 5.39
CA LEU A 73 7.08 11.10 4.14
C LEU A 73 7.83 9.98 3.38
N GLN A 74 8.52 9.08 4.08
CA GLN A 74 9.23 7.96 3.46
C GLN A 74 8.26 6.97 2.79
N TYR A 75 7.12 6.71 3.45
CA TYR A 75 6.05 5.91 2.86
C TYR A 75 5.35 6.63 1.70
N ALA A 76 5.23 7.96 1.76
CA ALA A 76 4.72 8.73 0.63
C ALA A 76 5.64 8.66 -0.60
N ASP A 77 6.96 8.69 -0.40
CA ASP A 77 7.95 8.46 -1.47
C ASP A 77 7.85 7.05 -2.06
N SER A 78 7.67 6.05 -1.19
CA SER A 78 7.48 4.65 -1.60
C SER A 78 6.19 4.46 -2.40
N MET A 79 5.11 5.13 -2.02
CA MET A 79 3.85 5.17 -2.75
C MET A 79 4.03 5.80 -4.14
N ILE A 80 4.70 6.95 -4.25
CA ILE A 80 4.99 7.59 -5.55
C ILE A 80 5.82 6.66 -6.45
N TRP A 81 6.84 6.02 -5.88
CA TRP A 81 7.63 5.03 -6.61
C TRP A 81 6.75 3.92 -7.15
N ALA A 82 5.88 3.32 -6.32
CA ALA A 82 4.97 2.26 -6.76
C ALA A 82 3.99 2.75 -7.83
N ALA A 83 3.36 3.91 -7.62
CA ALA A 83 2.44 4.53 -8.57
C ALA A 83 3.08 4.75 -9.94
N SER A 84 4.35 5.19 -9.98
CA SER A 84 5.10 5.41 -11.23
C SER A 84 5.22 4.15 -12.11
N ARG A 85 5.10 2.96 -11.50
CA ARG A 85 5.17 1.67 -12.21
C ARG A 85 3.86 1.27 -12.90
N THR A 86 2.73 1.91 -12.56
CA THR A 86 1.39 1.56 -13.06
C THR A 86 1.02 2.23 -14.39
N ARG A 87 1.78 3.24 -14.82
CA ARG A 87 1.45 4.16 -15.94
C ARG A 87 0.12 4.94 -15.76
N SER A 88 -0.55 4.82 -14.62
CA SER A 88 -1.76 5.59 -14.30
C SER A 88 -1.40 7.00 -13.87
N LYS A 89 -1.72 7.99 -14.71
CA LYS A 89 -1.48 9.41 -14.40
C LYS A 89 -2.25 9.85 -13.16
N ASP A 90 -3.46 9.33 -12.96
CA ASP A 90 -4.30 9.66 -11.81
C ASP A 90 -3.71 9.14 -10.51
N LEU A 91 -3.19 7.91 -10.52
CA LEU A 91 -2.52 7.34 -9.35
C LEU A 91 -1.22 8.08 -9.04
N ILE A 92 -0.45 8.46 -10.06
CA ILE A 92 0.77 9.26 -9.89
C ILE A 92 0.42 10.63 -9.30
N GLY A 93 -0.55 11.33 -9.88
CA GLY A 93 -0.98 12.65 -9.42
C GLY A 93 -1.52 12.64 -7.99
N SER A 94 -2.39 11.70 -7.67
CA SER A 94 -2.93 11.54 -6.31
C SER A 94 -1.85 11.16 -5.28
N SER A 95 -0.82 10.41 -5.68
CA SER A 95 0.33 10.09 -4.83
C SER A 95 1.14 11.34 -4.48
N TYR A 96 1.41 12.22 -5.46
CA TYR A 96 2.07 13.50 -5.21
C TYR A 96 1.22 14.44 -4.34
N LEU A 97 -0.08 14.51 -4.58
CA LEU A 97 -1.01 15.31 -3.76
C LEU A 97 -0.96 14.86 -2.30
N THR A 98 -1.04 13.55 -2.06
CA THR A 98 -0.94 12.95 -0.73
C THR A 98 0.38 13.32 -0.04
N LYS A 99 1.52 13.25 -0.74
CA LYS A 99 2.82 13.70 -0.20
C LYS A 99 2.80 15.18 0.17
N GLY A 100 2.20 16.03 -0.68
CA GLY A 100 2.02 17.46 -0.42
C GLY A 100 1.19 17.73 0.84
N THR A 101 0.10 17.00 1.03
CA THR A 101 -0.74 17.07 2.23
C THR A 101 0.04 16.71 3.50
N ILE A 102 0.80 15.61 3.48
CA ILE A 102 1.66 15.20 4.61
C ILE A 102 2.69 16.28 4.93
N TYR A 103 3.34 16.85 3.91
CA TYR A 103 4.33 17.92 4.07
C TYR A 103 3.71 19.16 4.72
N TYR A 104 2.53 19.59 4.25
CA TYR A 104 1.81 20.74 4.81
C TYR A 104 1.48 20.54 6.30
N PHE A 105 0.95 19.39 6.69
CA PHE A 105 0.64 19.10 8.09
C PHE A 105 1.90 19.00 8.97
N ASN A 106 2.99 18.44 8.45
CA ASN A 106 4.27 18.39 9.14
C ASN A 106 4.85 19.79 9.39
N LEU A 107 4.82 20.69 8.40
CA LEU A 107 5.24 22.08 8.58
C LEU A 107 4.41 22.80 9.66
N LYS A 108 3.08 22.63 9.63
CA LYS A 108 2.18 23.21 10.65
C LYS A 108 2.47 22.69 12.06
N LYS A 109 2.88 21.41 12.19
CA LYS A 109 3.29 20.84 13.48
C LYS A 109 4.59 21.48 14.00
N ILE A 110 5.54 21.76 13.11
CA ILE A 110 6.81 22.41 13.46
C ILE A 110 6.55 23.86 13.92
N SER A 111 5.73 24.63 13.19
CA SER A 111 5.45 26.03 13.56
C SER A 111 4.75 26.16 14.91
N LYS A 112 3.88 25.21 15.28
CA LYS A 112 3.23 25.17 16.60
C LYS A 112 4.16 24.84 17.77
N LYS A 113 5.31 24.20 17.54
CA LYS A 113 6.29 23.89 18.60
C LYS A 113 7.18 25.08 18.97
N GLN A 114 7.15 26.15 18.17
CA GLN A 114 7.99 27.35 18.34
C GLN A 114 7.24 28.54 18.93
N SER A 115 5.97 28.36 19.30
CA SER A 115 5.11 29.38 19.93
C SER A 115 4.69 28.93 21.32
#